data_AF-A0A7X8BG53-F1
#
_entry.id   AF-A0A7X8BG53-F1
#
_cell.length_a   1.000
_cell.length_b   1.000
_cell.length_c   1.000
_cell.angle_alpha   90.00
_cell.angle_beta   90.00
_cell.angle_gamma   90.00
#
_symmetry.space_group_name_H-M   'P 1'
#
loop_
_entity.id
_entity.type
_entity.pdbx_description
1 polymer ?
#
loop_
_entity_poly.entity_id
_entity_poly.type
_entity_poly.pdbx_seq_one_letter_code
_entity_poly.pdbx_strand_id
1 'polypeptide(L)'
;QVAEKVGEYARSRGLSVRGIALAEEDARTMEELACRGLLELEGIDRWDPGARDSLAFPGGCREAVGMRLHFCILSAMAGIPLLAVPYDPKVQGFAEMLNVPTWKPGMQLSIPAAVCLQKISGLREDVGRIFRETYLSLGER
;
A
#
# COMPACT_ATOMS: atom_id res chain seq x y z
N GLN A 1 -2.59 -8.61 -15.71
CA GLN A 1 -1.20 -9.00 -15.31
C GLN A 1 -1.00 -8.98 -13.80
N VAL A 2 -0.83 -7.84 -13.11
CA VAL A 2 -0.58 -7.85 -11.65
C VAL A 2 -1.74 -8.45 -10.84
N ALA A 3 -2.98 -8.11 -11.19
CA ALA A 3 -4.18 -8.61 -10.53
C ALA A 3 -4.26 -10.15 -10.57
N GLU A 4 -4.07 -10.74 -11.76
CA GLU A 4 -4.01 -12.21 -11.91
C GLU A 4 -2.92 -12.83 -11.04
N LYS A 5 -1.73 -12.21 -10.98
CA LYS A 5 -0.63 -12.69 -10.12
C LYS A 5 -0.94 -12.57 -8.64
N VAL A 6 -1.68 -11.55 -8.21
CA VAL A 6 -2.20 -11.47 -6.84
C VAL A 6 -3.17 -12.60 -6.57
N GLY A 7 -4.10 -12.88 -7.48
CA GLY A 7 -5.05 -13.98 -7.35
C GLY A 7 -4.38 -15.36 -7.29
N GLU A 8 -3.44 -15.64 -8.20
CA GLU A 8 -2.63 -16.86 -8.19
C GLU A 8 -1.86 -17.03 -6.87
N TYR A 9 -1.20 -15.96 -6.43
CA TYR A 9 -0.43 -15.95 -5.19
C TYR A 9 -1.32 -16.23 -3.97
N ALA A 10 -2.44 -15.51 -3.83
CA ALA A 10 -3.37 -15.68 -2.72
C ALA A 10 -3.91 -17.11 -2.67
N ARG A 11 -4.34 -17.66 -3.81
CA ARG A 11 -4.84 -19.03 -3.92
C ARG A 11 -3.78 -20.06 -3.54
N SER A 12 -2.54 -19.89 -3.97
CA SER A 12 -1.44 -20.80 -3.64
C SER A 12 -1.13 -20.85 -2.13
N ARG A 13 -1.51 -19.80 -1.38
CA ARG A 13 -1.27 -19.67 0.05
C ARG A 13 -2.53 -19.86 0.90
N GLY A 14 -3.67 -20.18 0.29
CA GLY A 14 -4.96 -20.27 0.98
C GLY A 14 -5.39 -18.94 1.60
N LEU A 15 -4.97 -17.82 1.00
CA LEU A 15 -5.36 -16.47 1.41
C LEU A 15 -6.52 -16.00 0.54
N SER A 16 -7.38 -15.18 1.12
CA SER A 16 -8.35 -14.40 0.38
C SER A 16 -7.81 -13.02 0.03
N VAL A 17 -8.41 -12.38 -0.97
CA VAL A 17 -8.05 -11.02 -1.40
C VAL A 17 -9.21 -10.09 -1.08
N ARG A 18 -8.87 -8.92 -0.53
CA ARG A 18 -9.80 -7.85 -0.23
C ARG A 18 -9.28 -6.56 -0.83
N GLY A 19 -10.15 -5.84 -1.54
CA GLY A 19 -9.80 -4.59 -2.20
C GLY A 19 -9.88 -3.43 -1.21
N ILE A 20 -8.88 -2.53 -1.22
CA ILE A 20 -8.91 -1.29 -0.44
C ILE A 20 -8.90 -0.12 -1.41
N ALA A 21 -9.98 0.65 -1.44
CA ALA A 21 -10.15 1.80 -2.32
C ALA A 21 -9.89 3.10 -1.56
N LEU A 22 -8.96 3.93 -2.04
CA LEU A 22 -8.73 5.27 -1.48
C LEU A 22 -9.51 6.36 -2.23
N ALA A 23 -10.00 6.03 -3.41
CA ALA A 23 -10.89 6.85 -4.23
C ALA A 23 -11.92 5.96 -4.95
N GLU A 24 -13.02 6.56 -5.41
CA GLU A 24 -14.09 5.87 -6.14
C GLU A 24 -13.56 5.14 -7.38
N GLU A 25 -12.61 5.75 -8.08
CA GLU A 25 -11.93 5.16 -9.24
C GLU A 25 -11.16 3.87 -8.92
N ASP A 26 -10.64 3.73 -7.69
CA ASP A 26 -9.95 2.50 -7.26
C ASP A 26 -10.97 1.38 -7.09
N ALA A 27 -12.12 1.68 -6.47
CA ALA A 27 -13.21 0.73 -6.30
C ALA A 27 -13.72 0.23 -7.65
N ARG A 28 -14.02 1.14 -8.58
CA ARG A 28 -14.46 0.79 -9.94
C ARG A 28 -13.44 -0.07 -10.68
N THR A 29 -12.15 0.26 -10.55
CA THR A 29 -11.08 -0.53 -11.18
C THR A 29 -11.06 -1.96 -10.63
N MET A 30 -11.21 -2.13 -9.31
CA MET A 30 -11.25 -3.45 -8.67
C MET A 30 -12.52 -4.23 -9.03
N GLU A 31 -13.68 -3.55 -9.08
CA GLU A 31 -14.95 -4.13 -9.54
C GLU A 31 -14.86 -4.62 -10.99
N GLU A 32 -14.24 -3.85 -11.88
CA GLU A 32 -14.03 -4.26 -13.28
C GLU A 32 -13.11 -5.49 -13.36
N LEU A 33 -12.01 -5.51 -12.60
CA LEU A 33 -11.12 -6.67 -12.53
C LEU A 33 -11.84 -7.93 -12.03
N ALA A 34 -12.69 -7.78 -11.02
CA ALA A 34 -13.50 -8.88 -10.50
C ALA A 34 -14.57 -9.35 -11.49
N CYS A 35 -15.29 -8.43 -12.13
CA CYS A 35 -16.29 -8.72 -13.16
C CYS A 35 -15.69 -9.47 -14.35
N ARG A 36 -14.45 -9.14 -14.71
CA ARG A 36 -13.68 -9.81 -15.78
C ARG A 36 -13.06 -11.15 -15.36
N GLY A 37 -13.25 -11.58 -14.11
CA GLY A 37 -12.67 -12.81 -13.57
C GLY A 37 -11.14 -12.78 -13.41
N LEU A 38 -10.53 -11.59 -13.42
CA LEU A 38 -9.08 -11.41 -13.31
C LEU A 38 -8.60 -11.42 -11.85
N LEU A 39 -9.50 -11.15 -10.90
CA LEU A 39 -9.20 -11.14 -9.47
C LEU A 39 -10.47 -11.47 -8.67
N GLU A 40 -10.43 -12.53 -7.87
CA GLU A 40 -11.49 -12.84 -6.93
C GLU A 40 -11.31 -12.01 -5.65
N LEU A 41 -12.33 -11.23 -5.27
CA LEU A 41 -12.32 -10.36 -4.09
C LEU A 41 -13.43 -10.78 -3.13
N GLU A 42 -13.13 -10.87 -1.83
CA GLU A 42 -14.15 -11.04 -0.77
C GLU A 42 -15.00 -9.79 -0.57
N GLY A 43 -14.51 -8.64 -1.02
CA GLY A 43 -15.14 -7.34 -0.85
C GLY A 43 -14.16 -6.22 -1.18
N ILE A 44 -14.71 -5.01 -1.26
CA ILE A 44 -13.94 -3.78 -1.44
C ILE A 44 -14.32 -2.83 -0.31
N ASP A 45 -13.34 -2.49 0.52
CA ASP A 45 -13.50 -1.51 1.58
C ASP A 45 -13.01 -0.15 1.10
N ARG A 46 -13.79 0.90 1.40
CA ARG A 46 -13.44 2.26 1.06
C ARG A 46 -12.79 2.92 2.27
N TRP A 47 -11.65 3.55 2.05
CA TRP A 47 -11.00 4.33 3.08
C TRP A 47 -11.74 5.65 3.31
N ASP A 48 -12.00 5.94 4.58
CA ASP A 48 -12.63 7.17 5.03
C ASP A 48 -11.66 7.97 5.92
N PRO A 49 -11.12 9.11 5.46
CA PRO A 49 -10.27 9.97 6.27
C PRO A 49 -10.97 10.55 7.51
N GLY A 50 -12.30 10.63 7.51
CA GLY A 50 -13.09 11.19 8.60
C GLY A 50 -13.36 10.21 9.74
N ALA A 51 -13.17 8.91 9.50
CA ALA A 51 -13.34 7.88 10.53
C ALA A 51 -12.09 7.82 11.44
N ARG A 52 -12.29 8.04 12.76
CA ARG A 52 -11.20 8.10 13.75
C ARG A 52 -10.30 6.86 13.82
N ASP A 53 -10.82 5.70 13.43
CA ASP A 53 -10.11 4.40 13.42
C ASP A 53 -9.82 3.90 12.00
N SER A 54 -9.72 4.78 11.00
CA SER A 54 -9.50 4.41 9.59
C SER A 54 -8.07 3.97 9.26
N LEU A 55 -7.47 3.14 10.14
CA LEU A 55 -6.48 2.20 9.64
C LEU A 55 -7.19 1.40 8.55
N ALA A 56 -6.81 1.66 7.30
CA ALA A 56 -7.53 1.26 6.09
C ALA A 56 -7.66 -0.27 5.91
N PHE A 57 -7.23 -1.05 6.89
CA PHE A 57 -7.04 -2.48 6.82
C PHE A 57 -7.95 -3.17 7.83
N PRO A 58 -8.87 -4.03 7.37
CA PRO A 58 -9.61 -4.93 8.22
C PRO A 58 -8.67 -5.76 9.11
N GLY A 59 -9.17 -6.16 10.28
CA GLY A 59 -8.45 -7.08 11.16
C GLY A 59 -8.04 -8.36 10.42
N GLY A 60 -6.78 -8.75 10.56
CA GLY A 60 -6.24 -9.98 9.95
C GLY A 60 -5.55 -9.81 8.60
N CYS A 61 -5.43 -8.60 8.06
CA CYS A 61 -4.58 -8.34 6.89
C CYS A 61 -3.13 -8.77 7.17
N ARG A 62 -2.65 -9.74 6.39
CA ARG A 62 -1.29 -10.31 6.54
C ARG A 62 -0.28 -9.65 5.63
N GLU A 63 -0.72 -9.25 4.43
CA GLU A 63 0.14 -8.81 3.34
C GLU A 63 -0.63 -7.80 2.47
N ALA A 64 0.08 -6.84 1.89
CA ALA A 64 -0.46 -5.79 1.05
C ALA A 64 0.25 -5.74 -0.30
N VAL A 65 -0.51 -5.52 -1.38
CA VAL A 65 0.02 -5.26 -2.73
C VAL A 65 -0.63 -4.00 -3.25
N GLY A 66 0.18 -3.02 -3.65
CA GLY A 66 -0.33 -1.68 -3.92
C GLY A 66 0.38 -0.96 -5.05
N MET A 67 -0.40 -0.32 -5.91
CA MET A 67 0.12 0.59 -6.92
C MET A 67 -0.03 2.06 -6.51
N ARG A 68 -1.05 2.42 -5.73
CA ARG A 68 -1.29 3.80 -5.30
C ARG A 68 -0.38 4.16 -4.12
N LEU A 69 0.32 5.30 -4.23
CA LEU A 69 1.29 5.74 -3.20
C LEU A 69 0.70 5.79 -1.79
N HIS A 70 -0.47 6.42 -1.64
CA HIS A 70 -1.12 6.53 -0.33
C HIS A 70 -1.46 5.17 0.28
N PHE A 71 -1.83 4.18 -0.54
CA PHE A 71 -2.09 2.83 -0.05
C PHE A 71 -0.78 2.19 0.45
N CYS A 72 0.32 2.38 -0.28
CA CYS A 72 1.64 1.92 0.14
C CYS A 72 2.07 2.56 1.47
N ILE A 73 1.89 3.87 1.62
CA ILE A 73 2.19 4.60 2.86
C ILE A 73 1.37 4.05 4.03
N LEU A 74 0.05 3.92 3.85
CA LEU A 74 -0.84 3.42 4.89
C LEU A 74 -0.52 1.98 5.29
N SER A 75 -0.24 1.11 4.31
CA SER A 75 0.14 -0.30 4.56
C SER A 75 1.40 -0.39 5.40
N ALA A 76 2.39 0.44 5.04
CA ALA A 76 3.65 0.49 5.74
C ALA A 76 3.46 1.09 7.16
N MET A 77 2.70 2.16 7.33
CA MET A 77 2.36 2.70 8.65
C MET A 77 1.60 1.69 9.54
N ALA A 78 0.79 0.82 8.92
CA ALA A 78 -0.01 -0.18 9.61
C ALA A 78 0.76 -1.43 10.03
N GLY A 79 2.07 -1.55 9.76
CA GLY A 79 2.79 -2.75 10.13
C GLY A 79 2.76 -3.87 9.09
N ILE A 80 2.10 -3.67 7.94
CA ILE A 80 1.74 -4.76 7.02
C ILE A 80 2.86 -4.96 5.99
N PRO A 81 3.38 -6.19 5.82
CA PRO A 81 4.28 -6.56 4.73
C PRO A 81 3.73 -6.11 3.37
N LEU A 82 4.49 -5.27 2.68
CA LEU A 82 4.04 -4.58 1.47
C LEU A 82 4.89 -4.97 0.26
N LEU A 83 4.23 -5.20 -0.87
CA LEU A 83 4.83 -5.23 -2.20
C LEU A 83 4.30 -4.05 -3.03
N ALA A 84 5.20 -3.14 -3.41
CA ALA A 84 4.84 -2.00 -4.24
C ALA A 84 4.80 -2.39 -5.73
N VAL A 85 3.88 -1.78 -6.49
CA VAL A 85 3.72 -1.97 -7.92
C VAL A 85 3.90 -0.61 -8.60
N PRO A 86 5.15 -0.19 -8.90
CA PRO A 86 5.41 1.14 -9.39
C PRO A 86 4.94 1.30 -10.83
N TYR A 87 4.01 2.23 -11.05
CA TYR A 87 3.66 2.77 -12.37
C TYR A 87 3.94 4.28 -12.47
N ASP A 88 4.14 4.94 -11.33
CA ASP A 88 4.45 6.35 -11.17
C ASP A 88 5.79 6.48 -10.41
N PRO A 89 6.70 7.40 -10.81
CA PRO A 89 7.99 7.62 -10.16
C PRO A 89 7.92 7.78 -8.63
N LYS A 90 6.82 8.32 -8.09
CA LYS A 90 6.66 8.51 -6.64
C LYS A 90 6.56 7.19 -5.88
N VAL A 91 5.98 6.16 -6.48
CA VAL A 91 5.84 4.82 -5.88
C VAL A 91 7.19 4.12 -5.87
N GLN A 92 7.95 4.30 -6.96
CA GLN A 92 9.34 3.83 -7.04
C GLN A 92 10.22 4.49 -5.97
N GLY A 93 10.17 5.82 -5.87
CA GLY A 93 10.95 6.56 -4.86
C GLY A 93 10.58 6.20 -3.42
N PHE A 94 9.29 5.98 -3.14
CA PHE A 94 8.85 5.46 -1.84
C PHE A 94 9.43 4.08 -1.55
N ALA A 95 9.38 3.18 -2.54
CA ALA A 95 9.86 1.82 -2.36
C ALA A 95 11.37 1.76 -2.11
N GLU A 96 12.14 2.58 -2.83
CA GLU A 96 13.58 2.74 -2.62
C GLU A 96 13.89 3.33 -1.24
N MET A 97 13.20 4.39 -0.84
CA MET A 97 13.40 5.08 0.44
C MET A 97 13.24 4.12 1.63
N LEU A 98 12.17 3.30 1.61
CA LEU A 98 11.83 2.40 2.70
C LEU A 98 12.32 0.96 2.50
N ASN A 99 13.06 0.67 1.44
CA ASN A 99 13.45 -0.69 1.04
C ASN A 99 12.25 -1.65 0.91
N VAL A 100 11.12 -1.15 0.40
CA VAL A 100 9.95 -1.98 0.09
C VAL A 100 10.22 -2.70 -1.24
N PRO A 101 9.97 -4.01 -1.34
CA PRO A 101 10.13 -4.75 -2.58
C PRO A 101 9.16 -4.22 -3.65
N THR A 102 9.60 -4.28 -4.91
CA THR A 102 8.78 -3.88 -6.05
C THR A 102 8.50 -5.07 -6.96
N TRP A 103 7.30 -5.09 -7.54
CA TRP A 103 6.93 -6.06 -8.58
C TRP A 103 6.95 -5.39 -9.95
N LYS A 104 7.44 -6.13 -10.96
CA LYS A 104 7.42 -5.74 -12.37
C LYS A 104 6.80 -6.85 -13.22
N PRO A 105 6.21 -6.52 -14.39
CA PRO A 105 5.72 -7.52 -15.34
C PRO A 105 6.77 -8.60 -15.63
N GLY A 106 6.36 -9.87 -15.57
CA GLY A 106 7.23 -11.04 -15.75
C GLY A 106 7.87 -11.59 -14.48
N MET A 107 7.77 -10.90 -13.35
CA MET A 107 8.25 -11.42 -12.05
C MET A 107 7.22 -12.31 -11.36
N GLN A 108 7.68 -13.30 -10.61
CA GLN A 108 6.83 -14.02 -9.67
C GLN A 108 6.50 -13.14 -8.46
N LEU A 109 5.26 -13.21 -7.99
CA LEU A 109 4.82 -12.43 -6.82
C LEU A 109 5.38 -13.05 -5.55
N SER A 110 6.08 -12.25 -4.74
CA SER A 110 6.64 -12.65 -3.46
C SER A 110 6.62 -11.47 -2.51
N ILE A 111 6.05 -11.66 -1.31
CA ILE A 111 5.94 -10.64 -0.28
C ILE A 111 6.76 -11.11 0.94
N PRO A 112 7.99 -10.60 1.13
CA PRO A 112 8.81 -10.97 2.27
C PRO A 112 8.15 -10.51 3.58
N ALA A 113 8.01 -11.43 4.52
CA ALA A 113 7.35 -11.19 5.82
C ALA A 113 8.06 -10.13 6.69
N ALA A 114 9.33 -9.84 6.39
CA ALA A 114 10.17 -8.91 7.14
C ALA A 114 10.68 -7.80 6.23
N VAL A 115 9.88 -6.76 6.02
CA VAL A 115 10.42 -5.43 5.71
C VAL A 115 10.28 -4.63 6.99
N CYS A 116 11.39 -4.49 7.72
CA CYS A 116 11.45 -3.74 8.95
C CYS A 116 11.01 -2.29 8.70
N LEU A 117 9.81 -1.96 9.18
CA LEU A 117 9.26 -0.60 9.23
C LEU A 117 9.97 0.29 10.26
N GLN A 118 11.15 -0.12 10.75
CA GLN A 118 12.01 0.67 11.61
C GLN A 118 12.32 2.06 11.02
N LYS A 119 12.30 2.17 9.68
CA LYS A 119 12.42 3.46 9.00
C LYS A 119 11.21 4.37 9.16
N ILE A 120 9.99 3.88 9.43
CA ILE A 120 8.77 4.71 9.52
C ILE A 120 8.67 5.45 10.85
N SER A 121 9.09 4.84 11.96
CA SER A 121 9.25 5.56 13.23
C SER A 121 10.27 6.69 13.06
N GLY A 122 11.42 6.40 12.44
CA GLY A 122 12.42 7.41 12.08
C GLY A 122 11.91 8.46 11.09
N LEU A 123 11.16 8.06 10.06
CA LEU A 123 10.59 8.98 9.06
C LEU A 123 9.56 9.91 9.68
N ARG A 124 8.73 9.43 10.61
CA ARG A 124 7.76 10.28 11.32
C ARG A 124 8.49 11.34 12.16
N GLU A 125 9.58 10.95 12.81
CA GLU A 125 10.43 11.87 13.57
C GLU A 125 11.15 12.86 12.64
N ASP A 126 11.71 12.38 11.52
CA ASP A 126 12.42 13.18 10.53
C ASP A 126 11.51 14.11 9.75
N VAL A 127 10.32 13.67 9.32
CA VAL A 127 9.31 14.53 8.70
C VAL A 127 8.82 15.56 9.72
N GLY A 128 8.57 15.16 10.97
CA GLY A 128 8.23 16.09 12.04
C GLY A 128 9.34 17.12 12.30
N ARG A 129 10.61 16.70 12.22
CA ARG A 129 11.79 17.56 12.38
C ARG A 129 11.96 18.51 11.20
N ILE A 130 11.97 18.01 9.97
CA ILE A 130 12.08 18.81 8.74
C ILE A 130 10.93 19.80 8.65
N PHE A 131 9.70 19.39 8.98
CA PHE A 131 8.55 20.29 8.98
C PHE A 131 8.72 21.39 10.04
N ARG A 132 9.16 21.06 11.26
CA ARG A 132 9.47 22.06 12.29
C ARG A 132 10.59 23.01 11.87
N GLU A 133 11.70 22.50 11.36
CA GLU A 133 12.87 23.29 10.94
C GLU A 133 12.51 24.23 9.77
N THR A 134 11.78 23.72 8.78
CA THR A 134 11.36 24.50 7.60
C THR A 134 10.30 25.53 7.96
N TYR A 135 9.34 25.21 8.83
CA TYR A 135 8.25 26.13 9.18
C TYR A 135 8.67 27.21 10.19
N LEU A 136 9.56 26.88 11.14
CA LEU A 136 10.14 27.86 12.07
C LEU A 136 11.11 28.82 11.36
N SER A 137 11.90 28.33 10.40
CA SER A 137 12.79 29.20 9.61
C SER A 137 12.06 30.11 8.61
N LEU A 138 10.83 29.76 8.23
CA LEU A 138 9.96 30.60 7.38
C LEU A 138 9.09 31.58 8.19
N GLY A 139 8.98 31.41 9.51
CA GLY A 139 8.21 32.28 10.41
C GLY A 139 8.95 33.51 10.94
N GLU A 140 10.23 33.68 10.62
CA GLU A 140 11.07 34.83 11.02
C GLU A 140 11.32 35.83 9.87
N ARG A 141 10.41 35.95 8.89
CA ARG A 141 10.48 37.00 7.87
C ARG A 141 9.23 37.87 7.81
#